data_AF-A0A396A5C9-F1
#
_entry.id   AF-A0A396A5C9-F1
#
_cell.length_a   1.000
_cell.length_b   1.000
_cell.length_c   1.000
_cell.angle_alpha   90.00
_cell.angle_beta   90.00
_cell.angle_gamma   90.00
#
_symmetry.space_group_name_H-M   'P 1'
#
loop_
_entity.id
_entity.type
_entity.pdbx_description
1 polymer ?
#
loop_
_entity_poly.entity_id
_entity_poly.type
_entity_poly.pdbx_seq_one_letter_code
_entity_poly.pdbx_strand_id
1 'polypeptide(L)' 'MRRNMTQRELANAIDGISEPKRRRKVRCTETGVVYESIKDAAERTKISPNGIGSAASGMAGGYHWEYADD' A
#
# COMPACT_ATOMS: atom_id res chain seq x y z
N MET A 1 34.40 -1.00 -32.40
CA MET A 1 33.01 -0.52 -32.25
C MET A 1 32.50 -0.92 -30.86
N ARG A 2 32.20 0.06 -30.00
CA ARG A 2 31.51 -0.20 -28.72
C ARG A 2 30.09 -0.62 -29.05
N ARG A 3 29.67 -1.81 -28.61
CA ARG A 3 28.27 -2.25 -28.76
C ARG A 3 27.44 -1.37 -27.82
N ASN A 4 26.80 -0.34 -28.37
CA ASN A 4 25.85 0.47 -27.62
C ASN A 4 24.65 -0.41 -27.32
N MET A 5 24.58 -0.83 -26.05
CA MET A 5 23.47 -1.56 -25.45
C MET A 5 22.19 -0.75 -25.68
N THR A 6 21.26 -1.30 -26.45
CA THR A 6 20.02 -0.62 -26.82
C THR A 6 19.14 -0.39 -25.59
N GLN A 7 18.60 0.82 -25.45
CA GLN A 7 17.70 1.25 -24.38
C GLN A 7 16.47 0.32 -24.19
N ARG A 8 16.13 -0.47 -25.21
CA ARG A 8 15.07 -1.50 -25.20
C ARG A 8 15.36 -2.71 -24.29
N GLU A 9 16.62 -3.07 -24.06
CA GLU A 9 16.97 -4.18 -23.16
C GLU A 9 17.02 -3.73 -21.68
N LEU A 10 17.30 -2.45 -21.42
CA LEU A 10 17.16 -1.87 -20.09
C LEU A 10 15.69 -1.87 -19.62
N ALA A 11 14.73 -1.69 -20.54
CA ALA A 11 13.31 -1.67 -20.21
C ALA A 11 12.76 -3.04 -19.77
N ASN A 12 13.29 -4.14 -20.32
CA ASN A 12 12.86 -5.50 -19.96
C ASN A 12 13.44 -6.01 -18.63
N ALA A 13 14.58 -5.45 -18.18
CA ALA A 13 15.17 -5.81 -16.89
C ALA A 13 14.40 -5.24 -15.69
N ILE A 14 13.50 -4.26 -15.93
CA ILE A 14 12.74 -3.55 -14.89
C ILE A 14 11.40 -4.25 -14.61
N ASP A 15 10.87 -5.00 -15.58
CA ASP A 15 9.60 -5.73 -15.45
C ASP A 15 9.68 -6.90 -14.43
N GLY A 16 10.90 -7.37 -14.13
CA GLY A 16 11.17 -8.34 -13.07
C GLY A 16 11.25 -7.77 -11.65
N ILE A 17 10.98 -6.48 -11.45
CA ILE A 17 10.91 -5.88 -10.12
C ILE A 17 9.55 -6.22 -9.52
N SER A 18 9.48 -7.45 -8.99
CA SER A 18 8.50 -7.97 -8.02
C SER A 18 7.33 -7.03 -7.77
N GLU A 19 6.16 -7.38 -8.33
CA GLU A 19 4.87 -6.77 -8.01
C GLU A 19 4.86 -6.31 -6.54
N PRO A 20 4.65 -5.02 -6.26
CA PRO A 20 4.62 -4.55 -4.90
C PRO A 20 3.51 -5.32 -4.20
N LYS A 21 3.87 -6.25 -3.30
CA LYS A 21 2.95 -6.99 -2.41
C LYS A 21 1.76 -6.11 -2.12
N ARG A 22 0.61 -6.45 -2.73
CA ARG A 22 -0.58 -5.60 -2.85
C ARG A 22 -0.72 -4.72 -1.62
N ARG A 23 -0.26 -3.47 -1.74
CA ARG A 23 -0.32 -2.50 -0.65
C ARG A 23 -1.78 -2.10 -0.55
N ARG A 24 -2.53 -2.85 0.25
CA ARG A 24 -3.97 -2.61 0.42
C ARG A 24 -4.11 -1.22 1.02
N LYS A 25 -4.66 -0.31 0.23
CA LYS A 25 -4.99 1.05 0.67
C LYS A 25 -6.10 0.93 1.70
N VAL A 26 -6.05 1.77 2.72
CA VAL A 26 -7.05 1.79 3.78
C VAL A 26 -7.54 3.20 4.00
N ARG A 27 -8.85 3.35 4.17
CA ARG A 27 -9.52 4.61 4.44
C ARG A 27 -10.07 4.59 5.85
N CYS A 28 -9.83 5.66 6.60
CA CYS A 28 -10.57 5.93 7.83
C CYS A 28 -11.86 6.65 7.46
N THR A 29 -13.02 6.08 7.75
CA THR A 29 -14.32 6.70 7.43
C THR A 29 -14.66 7.87 8.34
N GLU A 30 -14.11 7.91 9.55
CA GLU A 30 -14.34 8.99 10.51
C GLU A 30 -13.64 10.29 10.10
N THR A 31 -12.39 10.18 9.65
CA THR A 31 -11.58 11.33 9.22
C THR A 31 -11.62 11.56 7.73
N GLY A 32 -12.11 10.58 6.96
CA GLY A 32 -12.09 10.59 5.49
C GLY A 32 -10.71 10.37 4.87
N VAL A 33 -9.66 10.19 5.67
CA VAL A 33 -8.27 10.08 5.18
C VAL A 33 -8.02 8.70 4.59
N VAL A 34 -7.51 8.67 3.35
CA VAL A 34 -7.05 7.45 2.67
C VAL A 34 -5.55 7.35 2.80
N TYR A 35 -5.09 6.19 3.24
CA TYR A 35 -3.69 5.84 3.38
C TYR A 35 -3.33 4.80 2.33
N GLU A 36 -2.13 4.93 1.77
CA GLU A 36 -1.65 4.02 0.72
C GLU A 36 -1.29 2.63 1.27
N SER A 37 -1.23 2.46 2.58
CA SER A 37 -0.91 1.20 3.25
C SER A 37 -1.37 1.20 4.70
N ILE A 38 -1.68 0.01 5.22
CA ILE A 38 -1.95 -0.24 6.64
C ILE A 38 -0.85 0.33 7.55
N LYS A 39 0.44 0.20 7.16
CA LYS A 39 1.56 0.73 7.95
C LYS A 39 1.54 2.26 8.02
N ASP A 40 1.28 2.94 6.91
CA ASP A 40 1.20 4.41 6.88
C ASP A 40 0.01 4.91 7.72
N ALA A 41 -1.12 4.21 7.64
CA ALA A 41 -2.27 4.45 8.50
C ALA A 41 -1.92 4.26 9.99
N ALA A 42 -1.22 3.18 10.34
CA ALA A 42 -0.77 2.89 11.70
C ALA A 42 0.15 3.97 12.26
N GLU A 43 1.10 4.46 11.46
CA GLU A 43 2.04 5.51 11.89
C GLU A 43 1.32 6.84 12.13
N ARG A 44 0.34 7.18 11.29
CA ARG A 44 -0.42 8.43 11.40
C ARG A 44 -1.43 8.41 12.56
N THR A 45 -2.12 7.29 12.73
CA THR A 45 -3.19 7.14 13.73
C THR A 45 -2.71 6.57 15.06
N LYS A 46 -1.44 6.15 15.14
CA LYS A 46 -0.84 5.44 16.28
C LYS A 46 -1.54 4.13 16.63
N ILE A 47 -2.32 3.56 15.71
CA ILE A 47 -3.02 2.28 15.88
C ILE A 47 -2.14 1.17 15.34
N SER A 48 -2.19 -0.01 15.96
CA SER A 48 -1.40 -1.15 15.49
C SER A 48 -1.83 -1.57 14.07
N PRO A 49 -0.88 -1.82 13.15
CA PRO A 49 -1.20 -2.20 11.77
C PRO A 49 -2.03 -3.48 11.70
N ASN A 50 -1.82 -4.42 12.62
CA ASN A 50 -2.62 -5.64 12.72
C ASN A 50 -4.10 -5.35 13.05
N GLY A 51 -4.36 -4.32 13.86
CA GLY A 51 -5.72 -3.87 14.16
C GLY A 51 -6.40 -3.27 12.93
N ILE A 52 -5.70 -2.41 12.18
CA ILE A 52 -6.24 -1.78 10.97
C ILE A 52 -6.56 -2.84 9.89
N GLY A 53 -5.70 -3.84 9.70
CA GLY A 53 -5.97 -4.93 8.75
C GLY A 53 -7.21 -5.76 9.12
N SER A 54 -7.41 -6.01 10.41
CA SER A 54 -8.62 -6.69 10.92
C SER A 54 -9.86 -5.78 10.95
N ALA A 55 -9.67 -4.46 10.98
CA ALA A 55 -10.77 -3.51 11.09
C ALA A 55 -11.61 -3.36 9.82
N ALA A 56 -11.15 -3.88 8.69
CA ALA A 56 -12.04 -4.07 7.55
C ALA A 56 -13.25 -4.99 7.86
N SER A 57 -13.17 -5.78 8.94
CA SER A 57 -14.28 -6.58 9.45
C SER A 57 -14.82 -6.05 10.80
N GLY A 58 -14.39 -4.88 11.26
CA GLY A 58 -14.74 -4.38 12.61
C GLY A 58 -14.28 -2.94 12.87
N MET A 59 -13.76 -2.68 14.08
CA MET A 59 -13.30 -1.36 14.51
C MET A 59 -11.91 -1.51 15.14
N ALA A 60 -10.95 -0.65 14.78
CA ALA A 60 -9.63 -0.63 15.40
C ALA A 60 -9.31 0.75 15.96
N GLY A 61 -8.88 0.77 17.23
CA GLY A 61 -8.55 1.99 17.95
C GLY A 61 -9.73 2.96 18.10
N GLY A 62 -10.97 2.47 17.99
CA GLY A 62 -12.19 3.29 18.04
C GLY A 62 -12.64 3.84 16.68
N TYR A 63 -11.88 3.60 15.60
CA TYR A 63 -12.21 4.10 14.27
C TYR A 63 -12.63 2.96 13.32
N HIS A 64 -13.50 3.31 12.37
CA HIS A 64 -13.88 2.43 11.27
C HIS A 64 -12.86 2.53 10.13
N TRP A 65 -12.49 1.37 9.61
CA TRP A 65 -11.49 1.24 8.55
C TRP A 65 -12.08 0.47 7.38
N GLU A 66 -11.89 1.00 6.18
CA GLU A 66 -12.37 0.38 4.95
C GLU A 66 -11.18 0.19 4.00
N TYR A 67 -11.15 -0.90 3.24
CA TYR A 67 -10.16 -1.04 2.19
C TYR A 67 -10.52 -0.12 1.03
N ALA A 68 -9.60 0.76 0.64
CA ALA A 68 -9.74 1.62 -0.54
C ALA A 68 -9.21 0.94 -1.83
N ASP A 69 -9.06 -0.39 -1.77
CA ASP A 69 -8.61 -1.27 -2.84
C ASP A 69 -9.86 -2.03 -3.33
N ASP A 70 -10.60 -1.41 -4.25
CA ASP A 70 -11.44 -2.09 -5.24
C ASP A 70 -10.76 -1.95 -6.60
#